data_AF-A0A0M9E4J9-F1
#
_entry.id   AF-A0A0M9E4J9-F1
#
_cell.length_a   1.000
_cell.length_b   1.000
_cell.length_c   1.000
_cell.angle_alpha   90.00
_cell.angle_beta   90.00
_cell.angle_gamma   90.00
#
_symmetry.space_group_name_H-M   'P 1'
#
loop_
_entity.id
_entity.type
_entity.pdbx_description
1 polymer ?
#
loop_
_entity_poly.entity_id
_entity_poly.type
_entity_poly.pdbx_seq_one_letter_code
_entity_poly.pdbx_strand_id
1 'polypeptide(L)' 'MNIKQVNLNKLVIDENIYPRSAVNIKRVELFAENLRDGICFIV' A
#
# COMPACT_ATOMS: atom_id res chain seq x y z
N MET A 1 14.62 -9.64 13.94
CA MET A 1 13.72 -8.58 13.42
C MET A 1 12.36 -8.80 14.04
N ASN A 2 11.84 -7.87 14.85
CA ASN A 2 10.54 -8.05 15.52
C ASN A 2 9.45 -7.41 14.66
N ILE A 3 8.55 -8.22 14.11
CA ILE A 3 7.45 -7.75 13.26
C ILE A 3 6.32 -7.28 14.19
N LYS A 4 6.07 -5.96 14.20
CA LYS A 4 4.97 -5.38 14.95
C LYS A 4 3.78 -5.15 14.02
N GLN A 5 2.63 -5.69 14.40
CA GLN A 5 1.36 -5.32 13.78
C GLN A 5 0.94 -3.93 14.27
N VAL A 6 0.53 -3.08 13.33
CA VAL A 6 0.07 -1.71 13.59
C VAL A 6 -1.33 -1.54 13.02
N ASN A 7 -2.18 -0.83 13.75
CA ASN A 7 -3.52 -0.50 13.27
C ASN A 7 -3.41 0.63 12.23
N LEU A 8 -3.91 0.37 11.02
CA LEU A 8 -3.86 1.33 9.90
C LEU A 8 -4.52 2.66 10.23
N ASN A 9 -5.59 2.67 11.05
CA ASN A 9 -6.29 3.90 11.43
C ASN A 9 -5.45 4.85 12.30
N LYS A 10 -4.31 4.35 12.83
CA LYS A 10 -3.36 5.15 13.62
C LYS A 10 -2.22 5.71 12.75
N LEU A 11 -2.18 5.39 11.45
CA LEU A 11 -1.19 5.92 10.54
C LEU A 11 -1.67 7.27 10.00
N VAL A 12 -0.87 8.31 10.24
CA VAL A 12 -1.03 9.62 9.61
C VAL A 12 -0.03 9.71 8.47
N ILE A 13 -0.50 10.05 7.29
CA ILE A 13 0.35 10.31 6.12
C ILE A 13 0.66 11.80 6.09
N ASP A 14 1.94 12.15 6.04
CA ASP A 14 2.37 13.53 5.81
C ASP A 14 2.32 13.83 4.30
N GLU A 15 1.37 14.67 3.89
CA GLU A 15 1.16 15.05 2.49
C GLU A 15 2.33 15.87 1.90
N ASN A 16 3.20 16.44 2.74
CA ASN A 16 4.41 17.14 2.26
C ASN A 16 5.48 16.15 1.80
N ILE A 17 5.49 14.94 2.36
CA ILE A 17 6.45 13.88 2.04
C ILE A 17 5.85 12.89 1.04
N TYR A 18 4.58 12.54 1.21
CA TYR A 18 3.84 11.59 0.38
C TYR A 18 2.51 12.20 -0.09
N PRO A 19 2.55 13.08 -1.11
CA PRO A 19 1.35 13.72 -1.61
C PRO A 19 0.43 12.71 -2.29
N ARG A 20 -0.86 12.72 -1.93
CA ARG A 20 -1.89 11.87 -2.57
C ARG A 20 -2.00 12.08 -4.08
N SER A 21 -1.72 13.29 -4.56
CA SER A 21 -1.73 13.60 -6.00
C SER A 21 -0.68 12.81 -6.80
N ALA A 22 0.40 12.35 -6.16
CA ALA A 22 1.42 11.52 -6.79
C ALA A 22 1.04 10.04 -6.85
N VAL A 23 -0.08 9.64 -6.23
CA VAL A 23 -0.54 8.25 -6.23
C VAL A 23 -1.16 7.91 -7.58
N ASN A 24 -0.57 6.96 -8.28
CA ASN A 24 -1.16 6.39 -9.49
C ASN A 24 -2.21 5.34 -9.11
N ILE A 25 -3.49 5.72 -9.23
CA ILE A 25 -4.62 4.87 -8.86
C ILE A 25 -4.60 3.51 -9.55
N LYS A 26 -4.30 3.45 -10.85
CA LYS A 26 -4.24 2.17 -11.60
C LYS A 26 -3.22 1.19 -11.02
N ARG A 27 -2.08 1.71 -10.54
CA ARG A 27 -1.05 0.87 -9.90
C ARG A 27 -1.51 0.35 -8.54
N VAL A 28 -2.26 1.17 -7.79
CA VAL A 28 -2.84 0.76 -6.50
C VAL A 28 -3.89 -0.31 -6.70
N GLU A 29 -4.75 -0.17 -7.71
CA GLU A 29 -5.77 -1.16 -8.07
C GLU A 29 -5.12 -2.51 -8.43
N LEU A 30 -4.13 -2.51 -9.33
CA LEU A 30 -3.41 -3.72 -9.70
C LEU A 30 -2.71 -4.37 -8.50
N PHE A 31 -2.11 -3.56 -7.62
CA PHE A 31 -1.50 -4.06 -6.41
C PHE A 31 -2.53 -4.68 -5.45
N ALA A 32 -3.71 -4.06 -5.31
CA ALA A 32 -4.78 -4.55 -4.44
C ALA A 32 -5.37 -5.88 -4.92
N GLU A 33 -5.53 -6.06 -6.24
CA GLU A 33 -5.92 -7.34 -6.85
C GLU A 33 -4.88 -8.43 -6.52
N ASN A 34 -3.60 -8.16 -6.79
CA ASN A 34 -2.50 -9.10 -6.49
C ASN A 34 -2.39 -9.43 -4.99
N LEU A 35 -2.66 -8.45 -4.11
CA LEU A 35 -2.67 -8.66 -2.67
C LEU A 35 -3.83 -9.57 -2.24
N ARG A 36 -5.01 -9.39 -2.84
CA ARG A 36 -6.21 -10.20 -2.58
C ARG A 36 -6.02 -11.65 -3.03
N ASP A 37 -5.45 -11.85 -4.20
CA ASP A 37 -5.30 -13.17 -4.81
C ASP A 37 -4.16 -14.00 -4.18
N GLY A 38 -3.43 -13.40 -3.23
CA GLY A 38 -2.19 -13.93 -2.70
C GLY A 38 -1.09 -13.69 -3.72
N ILE A 39 -0.14 -12.83 -3.36
CA ILE A 39 0.90 -12.30 -4.26
C ILE A 39 1.48 -13.40 -5.16
N CYS A 40 1.01 -13.45 -6.42
CA CYS A 40 1.49 -14.38 -7.42
C CYS A 40 2.31 -13.57 -8.43
N PHE A 41 3.63 -13.54 -8.22
CA PHE A 41 4.53 -13.00 -9.23
C PHE A 41 4.60 -14.01 -10.38
N ILE A 42 3.71 -13.87 -11.36
CA ILE A 42 3.87 -14.57 -12.64
C ILE A 42 4.96 -13.82 -13.40
N VAL A 43 6.17 -14.39 -13.37
CA VAL A 43 7.32 -14.00 -14.20
C VAL A 43 7.17 -14.64 -15.57
#